data_AF-A0A558H6V8-F1
#
_entry.id   AF-A0A558H6V8-F1
#
_cell.length_a   1.000
_cell.length_b   1.000
_cell.length_c   1.000
_cell.angle_alpha   90.00
_cell.angle_beta   90.00
_cell.angle_gamma   90.00
#
_symmetry.space_group_name_H-M   'P 1'
#
loop_
_entity.id
_entity.type
_entity.pdbx_description
1 polymer ?
#
loop_
_entity_poly.entity_id
_entity_poly.type
_entity_poly.pdbx_seq_one_letter_code
_entity_poly.pdbx_strand_id
1 'polypeptide(L)'
;MIETLAAQIASYLDDPDIMLLPDHPEKEVRANTWAYSVAPLPRSSAVDLAAALDEVVNGLRNRFKAAPHSGTFYAWYDEPAGQLRCSLTSQSRLPFGGRIRTTNDSALV
;
A
#
# COMPACT_ATOMS: atom_id res chain seq x y z
N MET A 1 0.75 7.59 22.21
CA MET A 1 -0.62 7.37 21.70
C MET A 1 -0.62 6.02 21.02
N ILE A 2 -1.65 5.18 21.23
CA ILE A 2 -1.78 3.96 20.43
C ILE A 2 -2.44 4.37 19.12
N GLU A 3 -1.67 4.47 18.05
CA GLU A 3 -2.19 4.84 16.73
C GLU A 3 -2.98 3.67 16.15
N THR A 4 -4.16 3.96 15.57
CA THR A 4 -4.97 2.95 14.90
C THR A 4 -4.24 2.41 13.67
N LEU A 5 -4.62 1.23 13.19
CA LEU A 5 -4.04 0.68 11.97
C LEU A 5 -4.28 1.63 10.77
N ALA A 6 -5.46 2.24 10.69
CA ALA A 6 -5.78 3.26 9.68
C ALA A 6 -4.81 4.45 9.71
N ALA A 7 -4.44 4.95 10.89
CA ALA A 7 -3.47 6.04 11.01
C ALA A 7 -2.06 5.63 10.54
N GLN A 8 -1.64 4.40 10.85
CA GLN A 8 -0.35 3.88 10.35
C GLN A 8 -0.33 3.70 8.84
N ILE A 9 -1.46 3.31 8.23
CA ILE A 9 -1.58 3.26 6.77
C ILE A 9 -1.45 4.66 6.17
N ALA A 10 -2.14 5.65 6.74
CA ALA A 10 -2.07 7.04 6.27
C ALA A 10 -0.64 7.60 6.32
N SER A 11 0.14 7.22 7.34
CA SER A 11 1.55 7.64 7.48
C SER A 11 2.47 7.12 6.37
N TYR A 12 2.00 6.19 5.52
CA TYR A 12 2.72 5.81 4.30
C TYR A 12 3.04 7.04 3.44
N LEU A 13 2.13 8.02 3.37
CA LEU A 13 2.35 9.23 2.57
C LEU A 13 3.48 10.13 3.09
N ASP A 14 3.77 10.04 4.39
CA ASP A 14 4.77 10.86 5.06
C ASP A 14 6.20 10.41 4.76
N ASP A 15 6.38 9.22 4.17
CA ASP A 15 7.69 8.69 3.79
C ASP A 15 8.25 9.45 2.57
N PRO A 16 9.30 10.28 2.73
CA PRO A 16 9.89 11.01 1.61
C PRO A 16 10.65 10.10 0.64
N ASP A 17 10.98 8.86 1.03
CA ASP A 17 11.76 7.93 0.24
C ASP A 17 10.91 7.09 -0.73
N ILE A 18 9.57 7.19 -0.68
CA ILE A 18 8.71 6.58 -1.69
C ILE A 18 9.01 7.19 -3.07
N MET A 19 9.36 6.32 -4.02
CA MET A 19 9.79 6.70 -5.36
C MET A 19 9.45 5.64 -6.40
N LEU A 20 9.26 6.06 -7.65
CA LEU A 20 9.13 5.16 -8.80
C LEU A 20 10.49 5.07 -9.50
N LEU A 21 11.09 3.87 -9.51
CA LEU A 21 12.37 3.55 -10.15
C LEU A 21 12.16 2.40 -11.15
N PRO A 22 11.59 2.66 -12.34
CA PRO A 22 11.31 1.61 -13.32
C PRO A 22 12.55 0.84 -13.78
N ASP A 23 13.73 1.48 -13.79
CA ASP A 23 15.01 0.86 -14.13
C ASP A 23 15.62 0.03 -12.98
N HIS A 24 15.08 0.17 -11.76
CA HIS A 24 15.54 -0.52 -10.56
C HIS A 24 14.38 -1.10 -9.74
N PRO A 25 13.59 -2.04 -10.31
CA PRO A 25 12.34 -2.51 -9.70
C PRO A 25 12.55 -3.20 -8.34
N GLU A 26 13.67 -3.87 -8.11
CA GLU A 26 13.97 -4.48 -6.81
C GLU A 26 14.21 -3.43 -5.72
N LYS A 27 14.91 -2.35 -6.06
CA LYS A 27 15.16 -1.22 -5.16
C LYS A 27 13.86 -0.47 -4.87
N GLU A 28 13.05 -0.26 -5.91
CA GLU A 28 11.72 0.35 -5.80
C GLU A 28 10.81 -0.43 -4.84
N VAL A 29 10.62 -1.73 -5.08
CA VAL A 29 9.78 -2.58 -4.23
C VAL A 29 10.28 -2.58 -2.79
N ARG A 30 11.60 -2.67 -2.59
CA ARG A 30 12.18 -2.67 -1.23
C ARG A 30 11.94 -1.36 -0.50
N ALA A 31 12.06 -0.21 -1.18
CA ALA A 31 11.85 1.10 -0.59
C ALA A 31 10.36 1.36 -0.31
N ASN A 32 9.49 0.96 -1.24
CA ASN A 32 8.07 1.29 -1.18
C ASN A 32 7.25 0.28 -0.38
N THR A 33 7.79 -0.87 0.05
CA THR A 33 7.00 -1.89 0.77
C THR A 33 7.03 -1.65 2.26
N TRP A 34 5.87 -1.30 2.81
CA TRP A 34 5.64 -1.13 4.23
C TRP A 34 4.88 -2.34 4.80
N ALA A 35 5.17 -2.68 6.06
CA ALA A 35 4.52 -3.76 6.78
C ALA A 35 3.98 -3.27 8.13
N TYR A 36 2.69 -3.46 8.34
CA TYR A 36 1.96 -3.03 9.52
C TYR A 36 1.53 -4.25 10.33
N SER A 37 1.91 -4.30 11.60
CA SER A 37 1.50 -5.38 12.49
C SER A 37 0.07 -5.13 12.98
N VAL A 38 -0.80 -6.14 12.85
CA VAL A 38 -2.24 -5.99 13.13
C VAL A 38 -2.59 -6.26 14.61
N ALA A 39 -1.64 -6.70 15.44
CA ALA A 39 -1.83 -7.04 16.85
C ALA A 39 -1.47 -5.91 17.85
N PRO A 40 -2.06 -5.89 19.06
CA PRO A 40 -3.45 -5.53 19.29
C PRO A 40 -3.59 -4.00 19.22
N LEU A 41 -3.45 -3.44 18.02
CA LEU A 41 -3.84 -2.04 17.80
C LEU A 41 -5.35 -1.91 18.06
N PRO A 42 -5.86 -0.72 18.40
CA PRO A 42 -7.28 -0.48 18.45
C PRO A 42 -7.87 -0.95 17.12
N ARG A 43 -8.90 -1.79 17.17
CA ARG A 43 -9.51 -2.35 15.96
C ARG A 43 -10.01 -1.19 15.10
N SER A 44 -9.37 -0.96 13.96
CA SER A 44 -9.94 -0.15 12.89
C SER A 44 -11.09 -0.91 12.26
N SER A 45 -12.18 -0.23 11.93
CA SER A 45 -13.24 -0.84 11.12
C SER A 45 -12.73 -1.03 9.68
N ALA A 46 -13.35 -1.94 8.92
CA ALA A 46 -13.04 -2.11 7.49
C ALA A 46 -13.27 -0.80 6.71
N VAL A 47 -14.23 0.03 7.15
CA VAL A 47 -14.51 1.35 6.55
C VAL A 47 -13.37 2.31 6.79
N ASP A 48 -12.82 2.37 8.02
CA ASP A 48 -11.68 3.25 8.34
C ASP A 48 -10.42 2.84 7.57
N LEU A 49 -10.20 1.53 7.41
CA LEU A 49 -9.07 1.00 6.63
C LEU A 49 -9.23 1.33 5.15
N ALA A 50 -10.42 1.16 4.58
CA ALA A 50 -10.70 1.52 3.20
C ALA A 50 -10.49 3.03 2.96
N ALA A 51 -10.98 3.87 3.87
CA ALA A 51 -10.79 5.32 3.79
C ALA A 51 -9.30 5.72 3.85
N ALA A 52 -8.52 5.09 4.73
CA ALA A 52 -7.08 5.34 4.82
C ALA A 52 -6.34 4.91 3.54
N LEU A 53 -6.69 3.76 2.95
CA LEU A 53 -6.12 3.32 1.68
C LEU A 53 -6.48 4.27 0.53
N ASP A 54 -7.72 4.75 0.48
CA ASP A 54 -8.16 5.75 -0.50
C ASP A 54 -7.41 7.09 -0.35
N GLU A 55 -7.18 7.53 0.90
CA GLU A 55 -6.37 8.70 1.19
C GLU A 55 -4.93 8.53 0.66
N VAL A 56 -4.31 7.37 0.94
CA VAL A 56 -2.97 7.04 0.41
C VAL A 56 -2.96 7.07 -1.13
N VAL A 57 -3.92 6.44 -1.79
CA VAL A 57 -3.98 6.43 -3.26
C VAL A 57 -4.11 7.86 -3.83
N ASN A 58 -4.95 8.69 -3.22
CA ASN A 58 -5.11 10.09 -3.65
C ASN A 58 -3.85 10.93 -3.38
N GLY A 59 -3.21 10.74 -2.23
CA GLY A 59 -1.95 11.40 -1.88
C GLY A 59 -0.82 11.02 -2.84
N LEU A 60 -0.67 9.73 -3.14
CA LEU A 60 0.31 9.25 -4.12
C LEU A 60 0.03 9.78 -5.52
N ARG A 61 -1.25 9.82 -5.94
CA ARG A 61 -1.65 10.42 -7.23
C ARG A 61 -1.22 11.88 -7.32
N ASN A 62 -1.38 12.65 -6.25
CA ASN A 62 -0.95 14.04 -6.21
C ASN A 62 0.58 14.16 -6.22
N ARG A 63 1.27 13.36 -5.42
CA ARG A 63 2.74 13.33 -5.30
C ARG A 63 3.42 13.00 -6.64
N PHE A 64 2.88 12.05 -7.39
CA PHE A 64 3.43 11.61 -8.67
C PHE A 64 2.71 12.19 -9.89
N LYS A 65 1.88 13.23 -9.72
CA LYS A 65 1.08 13.83 -10.82
C LYS A 65 1.92 14.31 -12.01
N ALA A 66 3.13 14.82 -11.73
CA ALA A 66 4.07 15.31 -12.74
C ALA A 66 5.20 14.31 -13.04
N ALA A 67 5.15 13.10 -12.48
CA ALA A 67 6.17 12.09 -12.71
C ALA A 67 6.08 11.54 -14.15
N PRO A 68 7.21 11.19 -14.78
CA PRO A 68 7.22 10.59 -16.10
C PRO A 68 6.66 9.16 -16.13
N HIS A 69 6.47 8.55 -14.97
CA HIS A 69 6.04 7.16 -14.80
C HIS A 69 4.82 7.09 -13.88
N SER A 70 3.92 6.16 -14.18
CA SER A 70 2.82 5.80 -13.30
C SER A 70 3.21 4.60 -12.43
N GLY A 71 2.48 4.43 -11.33
CA GLY A 71 2.62 3.27 -10.46
C GLY A 71 1.28 2.70 -10.06
N THR A 72 1.30 1.44 -9.64
CA THR A 72 0.18 0.73 -9.03
C THR A 72 0.42 0.61 -7.54
N PHE A 73 -0.51 1.12 -6.75
CA PHE A 73 -0.54 0.89 -5.32
C PHE A 73 -1.39 -0.34 -5.01
N TYR A 74 -0.90 -1.20 -4.13
CA TYR A 74 -1.59 -2.41 -3.72
C TYR A 74 -1.38 -2.66 -2.23
N ALA A 75 -2.41 -3.18 -1.59
CA ALA A 75 -2.39 -3.62 -0.21
C ALA A 75 -2.82 -5.09 -0.14
N TRP A 76 -2.18 -5.87 0.73
CA TRP A 76 -2.51 -7.29 0.93
C TRP A 76 -2.22 -7.71 2.35
N TYR A 77 -2.97 -8.69 2.83
CA TYR A 77 -2.69 -9.32 4.12
C TYR A 77 -1.72 -10.49 3.92
N ASP A 78 -0.54 -10.40 4.55
CA ASP A 78 0.39 -11.52 4.70
C ASP A 78 -0.04 -12.32 5.94
N GLU A 79 -0.88 -13.32 5.70
CA GLU A 79 -1.41 -14.20 6.75
C GLU A 79 -0.29 -14.93 7.54
N PRO A 80 0.74 -15.52 6.89
CA PRO A 80 1.88 -16.09 7.61
C PRO A 80 2.60 -15.12 8.56
N ALA A 81 2.70 -13.83 8.19
CA ALA A 81 3.34 -12.81 9.01
C ALA A 81 2.38 -12.09 9.99
N GLY A 82 1.06 -12.26 9.83
CA GLY A 82 0.05 -11.51 10.59
C GLY A 82 0.09 -10.01 10.33
N GLN A 83 0.46 -9.61 9.10
CA GLN A 83 0.74 -8.22 8.74
C GLN A 83 -0.07 -7.76 7.55
N LEU A 84 -0.57 -6.52 7.60
CA LEU A 84 -1.00 -5.83 6.40
C LEU A 84 0.24 -5.24 5.72
N ARG A 85 0.38 -5.42 4.42
CA ARG A 85 1.44 -4.79 3.64
C ARG A 85 0.85 -3.85 2.61
N CYS A 86 1.54 -2.74 2.39
CA CYS A 86 1.24 -1.76 1.35
C CYS A 86 2.49 -1.57 0.51
N SER A 87 2.33 -1.40 -0.79
CA SER A 87 3.45 -1.09 -1.67
C SER A 87 3.00 -0.38 -2.94
N LEU A 88 3.91 0.44 -3.47
CA LEU A 88 3.77 1.15 -4.75
C LEU A 88 4.82 0.61 -5.72
N THR A 89 4.43 0.24 -6.93
CA THR A 89 5.39 -0.15 -7.98
C THR A 89 5.07 0.47 -9.33
N SER A 90 6.09 0.85 -10.08
CA SER A 90 5.99 1.25 -11.49
C SER A 90 5.73 0.07 -12.42
N GLN A 91 5.90 -1.16 -11.93
CA GLN A 91 5.69 -2.38 -12.70
C GLN A 91 4.22 -2.78 -12.71
N SER A 92 3.76 -3.38 -13.80
CA SER A 92 2.41 -3.96 -13.87
C SER A 92 2.35 -5.39 -13.27
N ARG A 93 3.12 -5.66 -12.20
CA ARG A 93 3.20 -6.97 -11.55
C ARG A 93 3.31 -6.85 -10.04
N LEU A 94 2.78 -7.84 -9.32
CA LEU A 94 2.94 -7.93 -7.87
C LEU A 94 4.41 -8.27 -7.52
N PRO A 95 4.92 -7.77 -6.39
CA PRO A 95 6.32 -7.96 -5.98
C PRO A 95 6.61 -9.42 -5.61
N PHE A 96 5.56 -10.19 -5.28
CA PHE A 96 5.63 -11.63 -5.02
C PHE A 96 5.22 -12.49 -6.24
N GLY A 97 5.07 -11.88 -7.42
CA GLY A 97 4.80 -12.59 -8.67
C GLY A 97 3.39 -13.18 -8.80
N GLY A 98 2.46 -12.80 -7.93
CA GLY A 98 1.06 -13.22 -8.00
C GLY A 98 0.36 -12.72 -9.27
N ARG A 99 -0.66 -13.45 -9.71
CA ARG A 99 -1.56 -12.99 -10.78
C ARG A 99 -2.55 -11.97 -10.21
N ILE A 100 -2.69 -10.83 -10.87
CA ILE A 100 -3.69 -9.82 -10.51
C ILE A 100 -5.02 -10.22 -11.14
N ARG A 101 -6.08 -10.30 -10.33
CA ARG A 101 -7.47 -10.42 -10.80
C ARG A 101 -8.26 -9.24 -10.27
N THR A 102 -8.74 -8.39 -11.17
CA THR A 102 -9.63 -7.29 -10.83
C THR A 102 -11.03 -7.85 -10.51
N THR A 103 -11.63 -7.40 -9.42
CA THR A 103 -13.02 -7.69 -9.05
C THR A 103 -13.70 -6.41 -8.59
N ASN A 104 -14.99 -6.28 -8.91
CA ASN A 104 -15.86 -5.23 -8.34
C ASN A 104 -16.79 -5.81 -7.27
N ASP A 105 -16.67 -7.11 -6.99
CA ASP A 105 -17.45 -7.82 -5.98
C ASP A 105 -16.70 -7.78 -4.64
N SER A 106 -17.25 -7.00 -3.70
CA SER A 106 -16.71 -6.84 -2.35
C SER A 106 -16.89 -8.08 -1.47
N ALA A 107 -17.69 -9.07 -1.87
CA ALA A 107 -17.83 -10.34 -1.15
C ALA A 107 -16.72 -11.35 -1.49
N LEU A 108 -15.92 -11.07 -2.53
CA LEU A 108 -14.78 -11.88 -2.94
C LEU A 108 -13.42 -11.33 -2.46
N VAL A 109 -13.44 -10.25 -1.65
CA VAL A 109 -12.27 -9.55 -1.10
C VAL A 109 -12.10 -9.90 0.38
#